data_AF-A0A844E8P5-F1
#
_entry.id   AF-A0A844E8P5-F1
#
_cell.length_a   1.000
_cell.length_b   1.000
_cell.length_c   1.000
_cell.angle_alpha   90.00
_cell.angle_beta   90.00
_cell.angle_gamma   90.00
#
_symmetry.space_group_name_H-M   'P 1'
#
loop_
_entity.id
_entity.type
_entity.pdbx_description
1 polymer ?
#
loop_
_entity_poly.entity_id
_entity_poly.type
_entity_poly.pdbx_seq_one_letter_code
_entity_poly.pdbx_strand_id
1 'polypeptide(L)' 'MELQRRKVGFICKTVAAPYHVAGSLLTIGTSCGFALYPEEGTDTDKITRLADQRMYKHKQKNHALQDHGLYG' A
#
# COMPACT_ATOMS: atom_id res chain seq x y z
N MET A 1 -15.60 -6.20 -1.32
CA MET A 1 -14.61 -5.13 -1.61
C MET A 1 -14.27 -4.26 -0.40
N GLU A 2 -15.23 -3.83 0.42
CA GLU A 2 -14.97 -2.94 1.55
C GLU A 2 -14.11 -3.57 2.65
N LEU A 3 -14.36 -4.82 3.03
CA LEU A 3 -13.55 -5.55 4.01
C LEU A 3 -12.09 -5.68 3.57
N GLN A 4 -11.86 -5.98 2.29
CA GLN A 4 -10.52 -6.07 1.71
C GLN A 4 -9.79 -4.73 1.80
N ARG A 5 -10.46 -3.64 1.41
CA ARG A 5 -9.90 -2.29 1.52
C ARG A 5 -9.59 -1.92 2.97
N ARG A 6 -10.45 -2.28 3.92
CA ARG A 6 -10.20 -2.07 5.36
C ARG A 6 -8.96 -2.82 5.85
N LYS A 7 -8.81 -4.09 5.50
CA LYS A 7 -7.62 -4.89 5.86
C LYS A 7 -6.34 -4.30 5.28
N VAL A 8 -6.36 -3.94 4.00
CA VAL A 8 -5.21 -3.30 3.35
C VAL A 8 -4.88 -1.97 4.02
N GLY A 9 -5.88 -1.14 4.32
CA GLY A 9 -5.68 0.11 5.04
C GLY A 9 -5.08 -0.08 6.44
N PHE A 10 -5.50 -1.12 7.16
CA PHE A 10 -4.90 -1.49 8.45
C PHE A 10 -3.42 -1.87 8.27
N ILE A 11 -3.09 -2.74 7.33
CA ILE A 11 -1.71 -3.16 7.05
C ILE A 11 -0.83 -1.95 6.71
N CYS A 12 -1.27 -1.09 5.78
CA CYS A 12 -0.48 0.09 5.42
C CYS A 12 -0.26 1.00 6.63
N LYS A 13 -1.29 1.24 7.47
CA LYS A 13 -1.13 2.03 8.70
C LYS A 13 -0.17 1.41 9.70
N THR A 14 -0.24 0.10 9.92
CA THR A 14 0.64 -0.62 10.83
C THR A 14 2.09 -0.56 10.36
N VAL A 15 2.33 -0.71 9.05
CA VAL A 15 3.67 -0.65 8.46
C VAL A 15 4.19 0.80 8.39
N ALA A 16 3.32 1.80 8.27
CA ALA A 16 3.72 3.21 8.29
C ALA A 16 3.98 3.74 9.72
N ALA A 17 3.80 2.91 10.76
CA ALA A 17 4.06 3.32 12.12
C ALA A 17 5.54 3.72 12.30
N PRO A 18 5.86 4.68 13.18
CA PRO A 18 7.24 5.11 13.40
C PRO A 18 8.13 3.99 13.95
N TYR A 19 9.35 3.89 13.44
CA TYR A 19 10.38 2.93 13.83
C TYR A 19 11.50 3.63 14.59
N HIS A 20 11.93 3.06 15.71
CA HIS A 20 13.11 3.53 16.42
C HIS A 20 14.33 2.75 15.94
N VAL A 21 15.24 3.42 15.24
CA VAL A 21 16.46 2.81 14.69
C VAL A 21 17.65 3.67 15.08
N ALA A 22 18.61 3.09 15.80
CA ALA A 22 19.84 3.79 16.25
C ALA A 22 19.55 5.13 16.99
N GLY A 23 18.51 5.16 17.82
CA GLY A 23 18.10 6.37 18.56
C GLY A 23 17.35 7.42 17.73
N SER A 24 17.12 7.17 16.44
CA SER A 24 16.32 8.03 15.56
C SER A 24 14.92 7.48 15.35
N LEU A 25 13.92 8.37 15.29
CA LEU A 25 12.55 8.02 14.91
C LEU A 25 12.39 8.17 13.39
N LEU A 26 12.15 7.05 12.70
CA LEU A 26 11.97 7.00 11.26
C LEU A 26 10.52 6.70 10.92
N THR A 27 9.96 7.38 9.92
CA THR A 27 8.66 7.03 9.33
C THR A 27 8.84 6.61 7.89
N ILE A 28 8.06 5.62 7.47
CA ILE A 28 8.08 5.14 6.08
C ILE A 28 6.69 5.32 5.46
N GLY A 29 6.69 5.70 4.19
CA GLY A 29 5.48 5.69 3.38
C GLY A 29 5.12 4.26 2.95
N THR A 30 3.84 3.92 3.03
CA THR A 30 3.34 2.62 2.58
C THR A 30 2.36 2.77 1.43
N SER A 31 2.44 1.86 0.47
CA SER A 31 1.49 1.75 -0.64
C SER A 31 1.18 0.28 -0.84
N CYS A 32 -0.11 -0.04 -0.94
CA CYS A 32 -0.54 -1.42 -0.97
C CYS A 32 -1.60 -1.60 -2.07
N GLY A 33 -1.48 -2.68 -2.83
CA GLY A 33 -2.45 -3.15 -3.82
C GLY A 33 -2.97 -4.53 -3.44
N PHE A 34 -4.17 -4.88 -3.88
CA PHE A 34 -4.75 -6.21 -3.66
C PHE A 34 -5.51 -6.68 -4.90
N ALA A 35 -5.64 -8.00 -5.02
CA ALA A 35 -6.49 -8.66 -6.01
C ALA A 35 -7.17 -9.88 -5.36
N LEU A 36 -8.34 -10.26 -5.86
CA LEU A 36 -9.18 -11.33 -5.33
C LEU A 36 -9.19 -12.55 -6.26
N TYR A 37 -8.78 -13.70 -5.75
CA TYR A 37 -9.00 -14.99 -6.38
C TYR A 37 -10.36 -15.56 -5.94
N PRO A 38 -11.16 -16.16 -6.84
CA PRO A 38 -10.99 -16.24 -8.29
C PRO A 38 -11.62 -15.06 -9.07
N GLU A 39 -12.26 -14.12 -8.38
CA GLU A 39 -13.08 -13.03 -8.96
C GLU A 39 -12.33 -12.17 -10.00
N GLU A 40 -11.04 -11.95 -9.80
CA GLU A 40 -10.20 -11.06 -10.62
C GLU A 40 -9.14 -11.83 -11.44
N GLY A 41 -9.25 -13.15 -11.44
CA GLY A 41 -8.36 -14.06 -12.16
C GLY A 41 -8.31 -15.42 -11.51
N THR A 42 -8.09 -16.46 -12.31
CA THR A 42 -7.89 -17.84 -11.84
C THR A 42 -6.43 -18.29 -11.92
N ASP A 43 -5.57 -17.45 -12.49
CA ASP A 43 -4.14 -17.67 -12.67
C ASP A 43 -3.38 -16.81 -11.65
N THR A 44 -2.53 -17.46 -10.85
CA THR A 44 -1.73 -16.83 -9.80
C THR A 44 -0.84 -15.71 -10.35
N ASP A 45 -0.31 -15.87 -11.55
CA ASP A 45 0.52 -14.86 -12.19
C ASP A 45 -0.29 -13.61 -12.53
N LYS A 46 -1.50 -13.79 -13.06
CA LYS A 46 -2.40 -12.67 -13.40
C LYS A 46 -2.84 -11.91 -12.15
N ILE A 47 -3.19 -12.62 -11.09
CA ILE A 47 -3.63 -12.00 -9.82
C ILE A 47 -2.48 -11.23 -9.17
N THR A 48 -1.28 -11.80 -9.16
CA THR A 48 -0.10 -11.15 -8.58
C THR A 48 0.26 -9.89 -9.35
N ARG A 49 0.30 -9.95 -10.68
CA ARG A 49 0.53 -8.77 -11.54
C ARG A 49 -0.55 -7.71 -11.35
N LEU A 50 -1.81 -8.10 -11.18
CA LEU A 50 -2.91 -7.16 -10.94
C LEU A 50 -2.78 -6.45 -9.60
N ALA A 51 -2.45 -7.18 -8.54
CA ALA A 51 -2.20 -6.60 -7.22
C ALA A 51 -1.01 -5.62 -7.26
N ASP A 52 0.07 -5.98 -7.94
CA ASP A 52 1.27 -5.13 -8.10
C ASP A 52 0.97 -3.85 -8.89
N GLN A 53 0.26 -3.95 -10.02
CA GLN A 53 -0.18 -2.78 -10.79
C GLN A 53 -1.02 -1.80 -9.95
N ARG A 54 -1.90 -2.33 -9.09
CA ARG A 54 -2.71 -1.51 -8.18
C ARG A 54 -1.88 -0.87 -7.08
N MET A 55 -0.85 -1.57 -6.59
CA MET A 55 0.11 -1.01 -5.64
C MET A 55 0.86 0.16 -6.28
N TYR A 56 1.37 0.03 -7.51
CA TYR A 56 2.05 1.13 -8.21
C TYR A 56 1.14 2.33 -8.43
N LYS A 57 -0.13 2.12 -8.81
CA LYS A 57 -1.12 3.20 -8.91
C LYS A 57 -1.33 3.92 -7.57
N HIS A 58 -1.35 3.18 -6.46
CA HIS A 58 -1.42 3.77 -5.13
C HIS A 58 -0.16 4.57 -4.82
N LYS A 59 1.02 3.99 -5.08
CA LYS A 59 2.31 4.62 -4.85
C LYS A 59 2.44 5.97 -5.58
N GLN A 60 2.05 6.03 -6.85
CA GLN A 60 2.05 7.28 -7.62
C GLN A 60 1.14 8.34 -7.01
N LYS A 61 -0.06 7.98 -6.54
CA LYS A 61 -0.96 8.91 -5.85
C LYS A 61 -0.35 9.43 -4.55
N ASN A 62 0.28 8.57 -3.76
CA ASN A 62 0.89 8.98 -2.49
C ASN A 62 2.11 9.88 -2.72
N HIS A 63 2.93 9.61 -3.73
CA HIS A 63 4.04 10.49 -4.10
C HIS A 63 3.56 11.87 -4.55
N ALA A 64 2.50 11.94 -5.35
CA ALA A 64 1.91 13.23 -5.74
C ALA A 64 1.39 14.03 -4.53
N LEU A 65 0.87 13.35 -3.50
CA LEU A 65 0.43 14.00 -2.25
C LEU A 65 1.60 14.44 -1.34
N GLN A 66 2.73 13.72 -1.37
CA GLN A 66 3.94 14.08 -0.63
C GLN A 66 4.67 15.27 -1.27
N ASP A 67 4.72 15.34 -2.59
CA ASP A 67 5.34 16.45 -3.34
C ASP A 67 4.63 17.79 -3.10
N HIS A 68 3.35 17.74 -2.71
CA HIS A 68 2.54 18.90 -2.31
C HIS A 68 2.60 19.27 -0.82
N GLY A 69 3.54 18.71 -0.04
CA GLY A 69 3.89 19.23 1.29
C GLY A 69 2.87 19.00 2.41
N LEU A 70 1.91 18.08 2.25
CA LEU A 70 0.86 17.81 3.25
C LEU A 70 1.29 16.89 4.41
N TYR A 71 2.55 16.42 4.41
CA TYR A 71 3.14 15.62 5.48
C TYR A 71 4.60 16.09 5.75
N GLY A 72 4.76 17.39 6.00
CA GLY A 72 5.95 17.97 6.63
C GLY A 72 5.63 18.40 8.05
#